data_AF-A0A497TNU1-F1
#
_entry.id   AF-A0A497TNU1-F1
#
_cell.length_a   1.000
_cell.length_b   1.000
_cell.length_c   1.000
_cell.angle_alpha   90.00
_cell.angle_beta   90.00
_cell.angle_gamma   90.00
#
_symmetry.space_group_name_H-M   'P 1'
#
loop_
_entity.id
_entity.type
_entity.pdbx_description
1 polymer ?
#
loop_
_entity_poly.entity_id
_entity_poly.type
_entity_poly.pdbx_seq_one_letter_code
_entity_poly.pdbx_strand_id
1 'polypeptide(L)'
;MKTHVYKPVLFRRYQRLALALRGLAGLVALWPLFIVLWAIFSPVGPHVLIESPDPRHIHSKAQVICTYVGFHGRVELLHRGGCPFITVIDRRGE
;
A
#
# COMPACT_ATOMS: atom_id res chain seq x y z
N MET A 1 -38.15 -33.87 45.19
CA MET A 1 -37.08 -33.78 44.16
C MET A 1 -37.29 -32.47 43.39
N LYS A 2 -36.51 -31.42 43.67
CA LYS A 2 -36.65 -30.09 43.05
C LYS A 2 -35.78 -30.03 41.80
N THR A 3 -36.39 -29.99 40.62
CA THR A 3 -35.67 -29.79 39.35
C THR A 3 -35.46 -28.30 39.13
N HIS A 4 -34.21 -27.85 39.19
CA HIS A 4 -33.83 -26.49 38.82
C HIS A 4 -33.81 -26.38 37.28
N VAL A 5 -34.80 -25.68 36.72
CA VAL A 5 -34.81 -25.33 35.31
C VAL A 5 -33.77 -24.23 35.09
N TYR A 6 -32.69 -24.55 34.38
CA TYR A 6 -31.66 -23.61 33.97
C TYR A 6 -32.27 -22.59 33.00
N LYS A 7 -32.53 -21.37 33.47
CA LYS A 7 -32.87 -20.23 32.61
C LYS A 7 -31.59 -19.48 32.30
N PRO A 8 -31.08 -19.52 31.06
CA PRO A 8 -29.91 -18.72 30.72
C PRO A 8 -30.33 -17.26 30.77
N VAL A 9 -29.85 -16.55 31.80
CA VAL A 9 -30.00 -15.09 31.90
C VAL A 9 -29.00 -14.50 30.90
N LEU A 10 -29.33 -14.53 29.61
CA LEU A 10 -28.49 -13.91 28.59
C LEU A 10 -28.44 -12.41 28.86
N PHE A 11 -27.33 -11.98 29.45
CA PHE A 11 -27.02 -10.57 29.64
C PHE A 11 -27.02 -9.88 28.26
N ARG A 12 -28.12 -9.20 27.94
CA ARG A 12 -28.34 -8.45 26.68
C ARG A 12 -27.17 -7.56 26.26
N ARG A 13 -26.37 -7.05 27.22
CA ARG A 13 -25.17 -6.25 26.96
C ARG A 13 -24.08 -7.05 26.25
N TYR A 14 -23.82 -8.29 26.67
CA TYR A 14 -22.82 -9.15 26.04
C TYR A 14 -23.24 -9.64 24.66
N GLN A 15 -24.55 -9.82 24.40
CA GLN A 15 -25.02 -10.14 23.05
C GLN A 15 -24.76 -9.02 22.05
N ARG A 16 -24.96 -7.75 22.44
CA ARG A 16 -24.64 -6.60 21.58
C ARG A 16 -23.15 -6.48 21.34
N LEU A 17 -22.34 -6.69 22.38
CA LEU A 17 -20.88 -6.75 22.28
C LEU A 17 -20.42 -7.86 21.34
N ALA A 18 -21.00 -9.06 21.45
CA ALA A 18 -20.70 -10.18 20.57
C ALA A 18 -21.06 -9.88 19.11
N LEU A 19 -22.21 -9.22 18.85
CA LEU A 19 -22.57 -8.78 17.51
C LEU A 19 -21.57 -7.75 16.96
N ALA A 20 -21.18 -6.77 17.77
CA ALA A 20 -20.23 -5.73 17.37
C ALA A 20 -18.85 -6.30 17.06
N LEU A 21 -18.34 -7.21 17.92
CA LEU A 21 -17.07 -7.90 17.70
C LEU A 21 -17.10 -8.78 16.45
N ARG A 22 -18.24 -9.42 16.17
CA ARG A 22 -18.41 -10.24 14.96
C ARG A 22 -18.40 -9.39 13.69
N GLY A 23 -19.00 -8.20 13.73
CA GLY A 23 -18.92 -7.23 12.64
C GLY A 23 -17.49 -6.71 12.43
N LEU A 24 -16.78 -6.35 13.51
CA LEU A 24 -15.38 -5.94 13.46
C LEU A 24 -14.48 -7.05 12.92
N ALA A 25 -14.68 -8.30 13.33
CA ALA A 25 -13.93 -9.43 12.80
C ALA A 25 -14.13 -9.60 11.28
N GLY A 26 -15.33 -9.34 10.77
CA GLY A 26 -15.60 -9.32 9.33
C GLY A 26 -14.88 -8.20 8.59
N LEU A 27 -14.82 -6.99 9.18
CA LEU A 27 -14.05 -5.86 8.63
C LEU A 27 -12.54 -6.15 8.65
N VAL A 28 -12.04 -6.74 9.72
CA VAL A 28 -10.63 -7.17 9.83
C VAL A 28 -10.34 -8.27 8.82
N ALA A 29 -11.28 -9.17 8.51
CA ALA A 29 -11.09 -10.16 7.46
C ALA A 29 -10.88 -9.54 6.06
N LEU A 30 -11.37 -8.31 5.84
CA LEU A 30 -11.16 -7.54 4.60
C LEU A 30 -9.83 -6.76 4.59
N TRP A 31 -8.99 -6.89 5.61
CA TRP A 31 -7.68 -6.24 5.67
C TRP A 31 -6.76 -6.41 4.44
N PRO A 32 -6.74 -7.53 3.67
CA PRO A 32 -5.85 -7.64 2.53
C PRO A 32 -6.35 -6.75 1.39
N LEU A 33 -7.67 -6.55 1.29
CA LEU A 33 -8.29 -5.63 0.35
C LEU A 33 -7.86 -4.20 0.65
N PHE A 34 -7.83 -3.81 1.92
CA PHE A 34 -7.33 -2.50 2.34
C PHE A 34 -5.85 -2.30 2.00
N ILE A 35 -5.02 -3.34 2.10
CA ILE A 35 -3.60 -3.28 1.69
C ILE A 35 -3.48 -3.05 0.19
N VAL A 36 -4.26 -3.76 -0.63
CA VAL A 36 -4.27 -3.59 -2.09
C VAL A 36 -4.77 -2.19 -2.47
N LEU A 37 -5.85 -1.74 -1.85
CA LEU A 37 -6.36 -0.38 -2.00
C LEU A 37 -5.28 0.64 -1.64
N TRP A 38 -4.63 0.47 -0.49
CA TRP A 38 -3.56 1.35 -0.07
C TRP A 38 -2.39 1.37 -1.06
N ALA A 39 -2.00 0.23 -1.62
CA ALA A 39 -0.96 0.16 -2.66
C ALA A 39 -1.37 0.88 -3.95
N ILE A 40 -2.65 0.79 -4.36
CA ILE A 40 -3.18 1.46 -5.56
C ILE A 40 -3.26 2.99 -5.38
N PHE A 41 -3.60 3.43 -4.17
CA PHE A 41 -3.74 4.86 -3.85
C PHE A 41 -2.48 5.48 -3.25
N SER A 42 -1.47 4.68 -2.92
CA SER A 42 -0.20 5.19 -2.40
C SER A 42 0.50 6.01 -3.47
N PRO A 43 0.88 7.26 -3.20
CA PRO A 43 1.72 8.04 -4.12
C PRO A 43 3.18 7.57 -4.14
N VAL A 44 3.52 6.60 -3.28
CA VAL A 44 4.85 5.97 -3.17
C VAL A 44 4.77 4.58 -3.77
N GLY A 45 5.56 4.31 -4.80
CA GLY A 45 5.56 3.02 -5.47
C GLY A 45 6.90 2.65 -6.11
N PRO A 46 7.16 1.35 -6.32
CA PRO A 46 8.32 0.90 -7.05
C PRO A 46 8.19 1.27 -8.53
N HIS A 47 9.27 1.77 -9.10
CA HIS A 47 9.40 2.05 -10.52
C HIS A 47 10.64 1.35 -11.06
N VAL A 48 10.53 0.82 -12.28
CA VAL A 48 11.59 0.13 -13.00
C VAL A 48 12.17 1.02 -14.08
N LEU A 49 13.49 0.93 -14.28
CA LEU A 49 14.18 1.66 -15.33
C LEU A 49 13.75 1.11 -16.70
N ILE A 50 13.24 1.98 -17.57
CA ILE A 50 12.90 1.61 -18.96
C ILE A 50 14.01 2.05 -19.91
N GLU A 51 14.53 3.26 -19.74
CA GLU A 51 15.44 3.85 -20.70
C GLU A 51 16.62 4.50 -19.97
N SER A 52 17.82 4.09 -20.40
CA SER A 52 19.09 4.71 -20.02
C SER A 52 19.44 5.71 -21.13
N PRO A 53 19.85 6.95 -20.82
CA PRO A 53 19.85 8.03 -21.78
C PRO A 53 20.81 7.82 -22.95
N ASP A 54 20.41 8.38 -24.10
CA ASP A 54 21.22 8.54 -25.31
C ASP A 54 22.53 9.30 -24.96
N PRO A 55 23.71 8.77 -25.32
CA PRO A 55 25.02 9.40 -25.03
C PRO A 55 25.20 10.82 -25.59
N ARG A 56 24.26 11.35 -26.38
CA ARG A 56 24.31 12.70 -26.95
C ARG A 56 23.86 13.82 -26.00
N HIS A 57 23.12 13.52 -24.92
CA HIS A 57 22.61 14.51 -23.96
C HIS A 57 23.23 14.35 -22.56
N ILE A 58 24.53 14.05 -22.49
CA ILE A 58 25.25 14.00 -21.22
C ILE A 58 25.41 15.45 -20.71
N HIS A 59 24.47 15.89 -19.86
CA HIS A 59 24.63 17.11 -19.09
C HIS A 59 25.80 16.92 -18.10
N SER A 60 26.95 17.50 -18.46
CA SER A 60 28.11 17.76 -17.60
C SER A 60 28.47 16.64 -16.61
N LYS A 61 29.19 15.59 -17.06
CA LYS A 61 30.00 14.59 -16.31
C LYS A 61 29.46 13.98 -14.99
N ALA A 62 28.26 14.32 -14.52
CA ALA A 62 27.79 14.01 -13.18
C ALA A 62 26.27 13.86 -13.08
N GLN A 63 25.48 14.22 -14.11
CA GLN A 63 24.03 14.10 -14.08
C GLN A 63 23.50 13.33 -15.30
N VAL A 64 22.71 12.29 -15.03
CA VAL A 64 22.13 11.37 -16.01
C VAL A 64 20.61 11.44 -15.85
N ILE A 65 19.87 11.65 -16.93
CA ILE A 65 18.39 11.63 -16.90
C ILE A 65 17.95 10.17 -17.08
N CYS A 66 17.25 9.63 -16.09
CA CYS A 66 16.81 8.25 -16.05
C CYS A 66 15.28 8.19 -16.15
N THR A 67 14.77 7.38 -17.07
CA THR A 67 13.32 7.22 -17.26
C THR A 67 12.84 5.95 -16.58
N TYR A 68 11.94 6.11 -15.61
CA TYR A 68 11.34 5.03 -14.86
C TYR A 68 9.86 4.87 -15.18
N VAL A 69 9.35 3.65 -15.14
CA VAL A 69 7.92 3.35 -15.20
C VAL A 69 7.53 2.51 -14.02
N GLY A 70 6.45 2.89 -13.37
CA GLY A 70 5.86 2.16 -12.27
C GLY A 70 4.35 2.08 -12.43
N PHE A 71 3.71 1.59 -11.37
CA PHE A 71 2.25 1.41 -11.31
C PHE A 71 1.47 2.70 -11.62
N HIS A 72 2.05 3.86 -11.32
CA HIS A 72 1.41 5.15 -11.52
C HIS A 72 1.81 5.86 -12.83
N GLY A 73 2.67 5.26 -13.66
CA GLY A 73 3.10 5.83 -14.95
C GLY A 73 4.60 6.10 -15.06
N ARG A 74 4.97 6.94 -16.03
CA ARG A 74 6.37 7.28 -16.38
C ARG A 74 6.84 8.50 -15.61
N VAL A 75 8.07 8.46 -15.10
CA VAL A 75 8.74 9.54 -14.37
C VAL A 75 10.18 9.68 -14.88
N GLU A 76 10.67 10.91 -14.99
CA GLU A 76 12.05 11.21 -15.40
C GLU A 76 12.80 11.85 -14.24
N LEU A 77 13.89 11.21 -13.83
CA LEU A 77 14.68 11.65 -12.67
C LEU A 77 16.12 11.94 -13.09
N LEU A 78 16.63 13.09 -12.65
CA LEU A 78 18.06 13.38 -12.72
C LEU A 78 18.78 12.64 -11.60
N HIS A 79 19.64 11.70 -11.97
CA HIS A 79 20.47 10.94 -11.03
C HIS A 79 21.93 11.37 -11.14
N ARG A 80 22.62 11.46 -10.00
CA ARG A 80 24.07 11.66 -9.99
C ARG A 80 24.79 10.32 -10.07
N GLY A 81 25.63 10.14 -11.08
CA GLY A 81 26.34 8.88 -11.33
C GLY A 81 25.65 8.02 -12.38
N GLY A 82 24.72 7.15 -11.98
CA GLY A 82 24.06 6.20 -12.88
C GLY A 82 22.66 5.78 -12.44
N CYS A 83 21.87 5.24 -13.37
CA CYS A 83 20.46 4.89 -13.13
C CYS A 83 20.34 3.54 -12.39
N PRO A 84 19.84 3.48 -11.14
CA PRO A 84 19.47 2.20 -10.54
C PRO A 84 18.39 1.49 -11.37
N PHE A 85 18.41 0.16 -11.41
CA PHE A 85 17.42 -0.62 -12.17
C PHE A 85 16.01 -0.52 -11.56
N ILE A 86 15.92 -0.44 -10.23
CA ILE A 86 14.67 -0.29 -9.48
C ILE A 86 14.85 0.86 -8.50
N THR A 87 13.86 1.74 -8.42
CA THR A 87 13.83 2.84 -7.45
C THR A 87 12.42 3.02 -6.91
N VAL A 88 12.31 3.53 -5.68
CA VAL A 88 11.02 3.90 -5.08
C VAL A 88 10.88 5.41 -5.21
N ILE A 89 9.83 5.84 -5.89
CA ILE A 89 9.57 7.26 -6.15
C ILE A 89 8.33 7.67 -5.36
N ASP A 90 8.43 8.78 -4.63
CA ASP A 90 7.29 9.44 -4.00
C ASP A 90 6.84 10.62 -4.86
N ARG A 91 5.59 10.57 -5.33
CA ARG A 91 5.00 11.60 -6.19
C ARG A 91 4.45 12.81 -5.43
N ARG A 92 4.49 12.82 -4.10
CA ARG A 92 4.02 13.98 -3.32
C ARG A 92 4.91 15.22 -3.51
N GLY A 93 6.13 15.04 -4.00
CA GLY A 93 7.13 16.10 -4.15
C GLY A 93 7.37 16.56 -5.60
N GLU A 94 6.57 16.07 -6.55
CA GLU A 94 6.55 16.55 -7.95
C GLU A 94 5.59 17.73 -8.13
#